data_AF-A0A243RWZ7-F1
#
_entry.id   AF-A0A243RWZ7-F1
#
_cell.length_a   1.000
_cell.length_b   1.000
_cell.length_c   1.000
_cell.angle_alpha   90.00
_cell.angle_beta   90.00
_cell.angle_gamma   90.00
#
_symmetry.space_group_name_H-M   'P 1'
#
loop_
_entity.id
_entity.type
_entity.pdbx_description
1 polymer ?
#
loop_
_entity_poly.entity_id
_entity_poly.type
_entity_poly.pdbx_seq_one_letter_code
_entity_poly.pdbx_strand_id
1 'polypeptide(L)'
;MLTACGGSGTSHPSTTRPEPLPSPTSTTQRISERNLGYTWPLTVDHGTARCEKDNQALFTSPDGTTYALNDRARDAGYRDIGPLRAKGDDGDPISLGSLLTKTLRLCGVAG
;
A
#
# COMPACT_ATOMS: atom_id res chain seq x y z
N MET A 1 20.72 -28.03 -40.38
CA MET A 1 19.39 -27.39 -40.30
C MET A 1 18.47 -28.46 -39.71
N LEU A 2 17.73 -28.32 -38.61
CA LEU A 2 17.09 -27.16 -37.97
C LEU A 2 17.09 -27.28 -36.42
N THR A 3 17.05 -26.13 -35.77
CA THR A 3 16.83 -25.85 -34.35
C THR A 3 15.40 -26.20 -33.90
N ALA A 4 15.20 -26.67 -32.66
CA ALA A 4 13.90 -26.64 -32.00
C ALA A 4 14.04 -26.39 -30.48
N CYS A 5 13.75 -25.16 -30.06
CA CYS A 5 13.36 -24.85 -28.69
C CYS A 5 11.82 -24.76 -28.67
N GLY A 6 11.17 -25.53 -27.80
CA GLY A 6 9.71 -25.56 -27.67
C GLY A 6 9.28 -25.72 -26.21
N GLY A 7 9.68 -24.77 -25.36
CA GLY A 7 9.22 -24.71 -23.98
C GLY A 7 7.85 -24.04 -23.89
N SER A 8 6.78 -24.80 -24.10
CA SER A 8 5.41 -24.33 -23.84
C SER A 8 5.12 -24.40 -22.34
N GLY A 9 5.44 -23.32 -21.62
CA GLY A 9 4.96 -23.11 -20.26
C GLY A 9 3.45 -22.89 -20.27
N THR A 10 2.70 -23.84 -19.71
CA THR A 10 1.26 -23.77 -19.47
C THR A 10 0.93 -22.52 -18.65
N SER A 11 0.41 -21.50 -19.33
CA SER A 11 -0.04 -20.26 -18.70
C SER A 11 -1.29 -20.56 -17.86
N HIS A 12 -1.07 -20.65 -16.55
CA HIS A 12 -2.14 -20.72 -15.56
C HIS A 12 -3.05 -19.47 -15.70
N PRO A 13 -4.37 -19.61 -15.41
CA PRO A 13 -5.33 -18.53 -15.49
C PRO A 13 -4.87 -17.33 -14.64
N SER A 14 -5.05 -16.13 -15.19
CA SER A 14 -4.65 -14.83 -14.66
C SER A 14 -5.13 -14.60 -13.22
N THR A 15 -4.36 -15.09 -12.25
CA THR A 15 -4.42 -14.58 -10.88
C THR A 15 -3.86 -13.16 -10.96
N THR A 16 -4.66 -12.16 -10.56
CA THR A 16 -4.25 -10.76 -10.44
C THR A 16 -2.93 -10.70 -9.70
N ARG A 17 -1.84 -10.59 -10.47
CA ARG A 17 -0.49 -10.64 -9.94
C ARG A 17 -0.17 -9.21 -9.49
N PRO A 18 0.16 -8.98 -8.21
CA PRO A 18 0.45 -7.64 -7.74
C PRO A 18 1.55 -7.00 -8.59
N GLU A 19 1.26 -5.83 -9.14
CA GLU A 19 2.24 -5.10 -9.94
C GLU A 19 3.38 -4.61 -9.02
N PRO A 20 4.66 -4.66 -9.46
CA PRO A 20 5.77 -4.12 -8.70
C PRO A 20 5.55 -2.64 -8.38
N LEU A 21 5.82 -2.25 -7.14
CA LEU A 21 5.74 -0.86 -6.70
C LEU A 21 6.81 -0.03 -7.45
N PRO A 22 6.51 1.23 -7.84
CA PRO A 22 7.53 2.09 -8.44
C PRO A 22 8.68 2.31 -7.45
N SER A 23 9.90 2.47 -7.96
CA SER A 23 11.10 2.69 -7.15
C SER A 23 10.84 3.80 -6.12
N PRO A 24 10.98 3.50 -4.81
CA PRO A 24 10.68 4.49 -3.79
C PRO A 24 11.65 5.65 -3.91
N THR A 25 11.14 6.87 -3.83
CA THR A 25 11.98 8.05 -3.61
C THR A 25 12.32 8.06 -2.12
N SER A 26 13.17 7.12 -1.67
CA SER A 26 13.58 6.72 -0.30
C SER A 26 12.48 6.57 0.77
N THR A 27 11.57 7.54 0.90
CA THR A 27 10.53 7.62 1.95
C THR A 27 9.11 7.64 1.40
N THR A 28 8.93 7.68 0.08
CA THR A 28 7.61 7.77 -0.57
C THR A 28 7.39 6.62 -1.56
N GLN A 29 6.19 6.04 -1.56
CA GLN A 29 5.80 4.96 -2.45
C GLN A 29 4.32 5.04 -2.84
N ARG A 30 4.02 4.93 -4.13
CA ARG A 30 2.63 4.76 -4.60
C ARG A 30 2.16 3.35 -4.25
N ILE A 31 0.95 3.23 -3.69
CA ILE A 31 0.35 1.95 -3.31
C ILE A 31 -1.12 1.94 -3.70
N SER A 32 -1.60 0.79 -4.13
CA SER A 32 -2.97 0.60 -4.60
C SER A 32 -3.53 -0.74 -4.17
N GLU A 33 -4.85 -0.89 -4.33
CA GLU A 33 -5.53 -2.17 -4.22
C GLU A 33 -4.86 -3.24 -5.08
N ARG A 34 -4.32 -2.89 -6.26
CA ARG A 34 -3.60 -3.85 -7.12
C ARG A 34 -2.34 -4.39 -6.46
N ASN A 35 -1.71 -3.65 -5.55
CA ASN A 35 -0.50 -4.09 -4.84
C ASN A 35 -0.80 -4.94 -3.59
N LEU A 36 -2.02 -4.86 -3.04
CA LEU A 36 -2.42 -5.51 -1.78
C LEU A 36 -3.59 -6.50 -1.94
N GLY A 37 -4.27 -6.51 -3.09
CA GLY A 37 -5.46 -7.30 -3.36
C GLY A 37 -6.50 -7.16 -2.25
N TYR A 38 -7.04 -8.30 -1.82
CA TYR A 38 -8.03 -8.41 -0.74
C TYR A 38 -7.54 -7.89 0.63
N THR A 39 -6.26 -7.58 0.79
CA THR A 39 -5.71 -7.02 2.05
C THR A 39 -5.66 -5.49 2.05
N TRP A 40 -6.24 -4.86 1.02
CA TRP A 40 -6.36 -3.41 0.93
C TRP A 40 -7.43 -2.90 1.91
N PRO A 41 -7.05 -2.08 2.91
CA PRO A 41 -7.94 -1.75 4.02
C PRO A 41 -8.71 -0.43 3.83
N LEU A 42 -8.65 0.18 2.64
CA LEU A 42 -9.21 1.51 2.38
C LEU A 42 -10.32 1.47 1.33
N THR A 43 -11.22 2.46 1.38
CA THR A 43 -12.31 2.62 0.41
C THR A 43 -11.85 3.25 -0.92
N VAL A 44 -10.73 3.96 -0.92
CA VAL A 44 -10.08 4.48 -2.14
C VAL A 44 -9.28 3.38 -2.82
N ASP A 45 -9.22 3.35 -4.14
CA ASP A 45 -8.53 2.32 -4.91
C ASP A 45 -6.99 2.43 -4.88
N HIS A 46 -6.46 3.64 -4.65
CA HIS A 46 -5.03 3.88 -4.56
C HIS A 46 -4.66 5.10 -3.73
N GLY A 47 -3.37 5.32 -3.53
CA GLY A 47 -2.82 6.53 -2.92
C GLY A 47 -1.30 6.49 -2.83
N THR A 48 -0.76 7.40 -2.03
CA THR A 48 0.68 7.51 -1.80
C THR A 48 0.98 7.31 -0.33
N ALA A 49 1.70 6.24 -0.01
CA ALA A 49 2.26 6.04 1.31
C ALA A 49 3.57 6.82 1.42
N ARG A 50 3.74 7.54 2.52
CA ARG A 50 4.96 8.29 2.81
C ARG A 50 5.37 8.06 4.27
N CYS A 51 6.67 8.01 4.49
CA CYS A 51 7.24 8.22 5.81
C CYS A 51 7.86 9.62 5.91
N GLU A 52 7.52 10.32 7.00
CA GLU A 52 8.15 11.57 7.41
C GLU A 52 9.07 11.33 8.62
N LYS A 53 9.68 12.40 9.14
CA LYS A 53 10.56 12.35 10.32
C LYS A 53 9.89 11.62 11.50
N ASP A 54 10.71 11.04 12.36
CA ASP A 54 10.26 10.35 13.58
C ASP A 54 9.34 9.15 13.34
N ASN A 55 9.47 8.46 12.19
CA ASN A 55 8.61 7.35 11.80
C ASN A 55 7.13 7.72 11.70
N GLN A 56 6.82 8.93 11.25
CA GLN A 56 5.45 9.34 10.95
C GLN A 56 4.99 8.67 9.66
N ALA A 57 4.07 7.71 9.77
CA ALA A 57 3.52 7.00 8.62
C ALA A 57 2.29 7.73 8.12
N LEU A 58 2.33 8.20 6.88
CA LEU A 58 1.29 9.00 6.25
C LEU A 58 0.75 8.30 5.01
N PHE A 59 -0.53 8.54 4.73
CA PHE A 59 -1.20 8.13 3.50
C PHE A 59 -1.87 9.34 2.87
N THR A 60 -1.54 9.63 1.61
CA THR A 60 -2.24 10.65 0.82
C THR A 60 -3.17 9.95 -0.15
N SER A 61 -4.47 10.20 -0.03
CA SER A 61 -5.49 9.67 -0.94
C SER A 61 -5.48 10.40 -2.29
N PRO A 62 -6.17 9.88 -3.31
CA PRO A 62 -6.18 10.46 -4.66
C PRO A 62 -6.80 11.86 -4.72
N ASP A 63 -7.64 12.21 -3.74
CA ASP A 63 -8.21 13.54 -3.53
C ASP A 63 -7.18 14.58 -3.04
N GLY A 64 -5.96 14.15 -2.71
CA GLY A 64 -4.89 14.98 -2.17
C GLY A 64 -4.92 15.16 -0.65
N THR A 65 -5.86 14.52 0.06
CA THR A 65 -5.94 14.60 1.52
C THR A 65 -4.91 13.66 2.17
N THR A 66 -4.15 14.17 3.14
CA THR A 66 -3.18 13.37 3.90
C THR A 66 -3.75 12.93 5.24
N TYR A 67 -3.58 11.64 5.54
CA TYR A 67 -4.05 10.96 6.74
C TYR A 67 -2.91 10.27 7.48
N ALA A 68 -3.04 10.19 8.80
CA ALA A 68 -2.16 9.46 9.69
C ALA A 68 -2.45 7.95 9.63
N LEU A 69 -1.39 7.15 9.40
CA LEU A 69 -1.44 5.69 9.49
C LEU A 69 -1.03 5.15 10.86
N ASN A 70 -0.34 5.95 11.68
CA ASN A 70 0.09 5.57 13.03
C ASN A 70 -0.11 6.67 14.06
N ASP A 71 0.05 6.31 15.33
CA ASP A 71 -0.11 7.24 16.46
C ASP A 71 0.84 8.44 16.35
N ARG A 72 2.10 8.22 15.93
CA ARG A 72 3.07 9.31 15.78
C ARG A 72 2.63 10.37 14.77
N ALA A 73 2.03 9.96 13.66
CA ALA A 73 1.46 10.90 12.70
C ALA A 73 0.22 11.61 13.28
N ARG A 74 -0.63 10.93 14.06
CA ARG A 74 -1.74 11.62 14.74
C ARG A 74 -1.23 12.64 15.76
N ASP A 75 -0.22 12.29 16.54
CA ASP A 75 0.39 13.15 17.55
C ASP A 75 1.07 14.38 16.91
N ALA A 76 1.54 14.24 15.65
CA ALA A 76 2.05 15.35 14.85
C ALA A 76 0.94 16.26 14.26
N GLY A 77 -0.34 15.93 14.46
CA GLY A 77 -1.50 16.74 14.04
C GLY A 77 -2.15 16.33 12.72
N TYR A 78 -1.74 15.21 12.13
CA TYR A 78 -2.39 14.70 10.90
C TYR A 78 -3.75 14.08 11.19
N ARG A 79 -4.67 14.18 10.23
CA ARG A 79 -6.04 13.64 10.34
C ARG A 79 -6.02 12.12 10.43
N ASP A 80 -6.83 11.53 11.31
CA ASP A 80 -6.98 10.07 11.40
C ASP A 80 -7.56 9.47 10.10
N ILE A 81 -7.03 8.33 9.66
CA ILE A 81 -7.46 7.65 8.43
C ILE A 81 -8.83 6.95 8.55
N GLY A 82 -9.44 6.92 9.74
CA GLY A 82 -10.74 6.32 10.04
C GLY A 82 -11.82 6.53 8.97
N PRO A 83 -12.02 7.75 8.42
CA PRO A 83 -13.01 8.00 7.37
C PRO A 83 -12.78 7.23 6.07
N LEU A 84 -11.53 6.84 5.77
CA LEU A 84 -11.17 6.06 4.59
C LEU A 84 -11.09 4.56 4.85
N ARG A 85 -11.26 4.09 6.10
CA ARG A 85 -11.16 2.66 6.42
C ARG A 85 -12.36 1.92 5.84
N ALA A 86 -12.08 0.92 5.02
CA ALA A 86 -13.08 -0.03 4.58
C ALA A 86 -13.58 -0.86 5.78
N LYS A 87 -14.85 -1.25 5.74
CA LYS A 87 -15.47 -2.14 6.72
C LYS A 87 -15.48 -3.56 6.17
N GLY A 88 -15.15 -4.54 7.01
CA GLY A 88 -15.32 -5.94 6.69
C GLY A 88 -16.79 -6.35 6.71
N ASP A 89 -17.07 -7.60 6.33
CA ASP A 89 -18.43 -8.14 6.26
C ASP A 89 -19.16 -8.10 7.62
N ASP A 90 -18.40 -8.19 8.73
CA ASP A 90 -18.90 -8.09 10.10
C ASP A 90 -19.20 -6.63 10.54
N GLY A 91 -18.95 -5.64 9.68
CA GLY A 91 -19.12 -4.21 9.96
C GLY A 91 -17.94 -3.55 10.68
N ASP A 92 -16.97 -4.35 11.14
CA ASP A 92 -15.75 -3.88 11.79
C ASP A 92 -14.75 -3.28 10.79
N PRO A 93 -13.98 -2.24 11.15
CA PRO A 93 -12.96 -1.67 10.28
C PRO A 93 -11.86 -2.66 9.94
N ILE A 94 -11.56 -2.85 8.65
CA ILE A 94 -10.46 -3.71 8.19
C ILE A 94 -9.14 -3.21 8.79
N SER A 95 -8.30 -4.15 9.24
CA SER A 95 -7.02 -3.84 9.86
C SER A 95 -6.09 -3.10 8.91
N LEU A 96 -5.51 -2.00 9.36
CA LEU A 96 -4.50 -1.23 8.63
C LEU A 96 -3.12 -1.89 8.64
N GLY A 97 -2.94 -3.03 9.31
CA GLY A 97 -1.63 -3.62 9.59
C GLY A 97 -0.77 -3.87 8.35
N SER A 98 -1.37 -4.33 7.25
CA SER A 98 -0.69 -4.59 5.98
C SER A 98 -0.12 -3.30 5.36
N LEU A 99 -0.96 -2.25 5.31
CA LEU A 99 -0.62 -0.93 4.79
C LEU A 99 0.40 -0.21 5.69
N LEU A 100 0.19 -0.23 7.01
CA LEU A 100 1.10 0.36 7.98
C LEU A 100 2.48 -0.29 7.94
N THR A 101 2.55 -1.63 7.93
CA THR A 101 3.84 -2.36 7.87
C THR A 101 4.62 -2.02 6.60
N LYS A 102 3.94 -1.91 5.44
CA LYS A 102 4.58 -1.48 4.20
C LYS A 102 5.09 -0.04 4.29
N THR A 103 4.33 0.85 4.91
CA THR A 103 4.74 2.26 5.07
C THR A 103 5.90 2.40 6.05
N LEU A 104 5.89 1.67 7.17
CA LEU A 104 6.99 1.66 8.14
C LEU A 104 8.29 1.11 7.54
N ARG A 105 8.22 0.19 6.56
CA ARG A 105 9.41 -0.20 5.80
C ARG A 105 10.05 0.97 5.06
N LEU A 106 9.26 1.94 4.58
CA LEU A 106 9.80 3.17 3.99
C LEU A 106 10.52 4.03 5.04
N CYS A 107 10.07 4.01 6.29
CA CYS A 107 10.75 4.70 7.39
C CYS A 107 12.12 4.09 7.70
N GLY A 108 12.26 2.76 7.63
CA GLY A 108 13.54 2.08 7.85
C GLY A 108 14.59 2.32 6.76
N VAL A 109 14.17 2.78 5.58
CA VAL A 109 15.07 3.24 4.50
C VAL A 109 15.43 4.73 4.65
N ALA A 110 14.71 5.46 5.51
CA ALA A 110 14.93 6.87 5.80
C ALA A 110 15.88 7.12 6.99
N GLY A 111 16.29 6.06 7.69
CA GLY A 111 17.15 6.08 8.88
C GLY A 111 18.62 5.84 8.58
#